data_AF-A0ABD3N8A4-F1
#
_entry.id   AF-A0ABD3N8A4-F1
#
_cell.length_a   1.000
_cell.length_b   1.000
_cell.length_c   1.000
_cell.angle_alpha   90.00
_cell.angle_beta   90.00
_cell.angle_gamma   90.00
#
_symmetry.space_group_name_H-M   'P 1'
#
loop_
_entity.id
_entity.type
_entity.pdbx_description
1 polymer ?
#
loop_
_entity_poly.entity_id
_entity_poly.type
_entity_poly.pdbx_seq_one_letter_code
_entity_poly.pdbx_strand_id
1 'polypeptide(L)'
;MGTTTNPTGRDSHGIVATRNKKYVHTLDRIQAEAYSLRTDNVCELFAVTDDSNLPKNDPSPDLLETTPDGEYLALAFRGPAPVTFSHSTQGSCSGVGIVKLERDGRRGKLVTVLRTTNLTPDLSTKPVSVPGGVNYAGTERSDIHMVAVIDRKLW
;
A
#
# COMPACT_ATOMS: atom_id res chain seq x y z
N MET A 1 -20.97 7.30 -22.81
CA MET A 1 -19.64 6.71 -23.12
C MET A 1 -18.63 7.33 -22.19
N GLY A 2 -18.39 6.73 -21.02
CA GLY A 2 -17.36 7.17 -20.09
C GLY A 2 -16.11 6.35 -20.36
N THR A 3 -15.03 7.00 -20.78
CA THR A 3 -13.73 6.37 -20.99
C THR A 3 -13.15 5.98 -19.63
N THR A 4 -13.31 4.72 -19.23
CA THR A 4 -12.52 4.11 -18.17
C THR A 4 -11.09 3.98 -18.69
N THR A 5 -10.31 5.04 -18.58
CA THR A 5 -8.86 4.94 -18.77
C THR A 5 -8.32 4.15 -17.59
N ASN A 6 -8.22 2.83 -17.75
CA ASN A 6 -7.25 2.05 -16.99
C ASN A 6 -5.90 2.73 -17.27
N PRO A 7 -5.25 3.40 -16.31
CA PRO A 7 -4.02 4.10 -16.61
C PRO A 7 -3.00 3.03 -16.95
N THR A 8 -2.62 2.95 -18.23
CA THR A 8 -1.51 2.11 -18.69
C THR A 8 -0.15 2.64 -18.24
N GLY A 9 -0.14 3.73 -17.46
CA GLY A 9 1.04 4.30 -16.84
C GLY A 9 1.52 3.47 -15.66
N ARG A 10 2.84 3.45 -15.47
CA ARG A 10 3.51 2.97 -14.25
C ARG A 10 3.66 4.17 -13.31
N ASP A 11 3.40 4.00 -12.02
CA ASP A 11 3.58 5.05 -11.00
C ASP A 11 4.65 4.65 -10.00
N SER A 12 5.92 4.72 -10.44
CA SER A 12 7.07 4.44 -9.58
C SER A 12 7.13 5.48 -8.46
N HIS A 13 7.14 5.00 -7.21
CA HIS A 13 7.05 5.87 -6.03
C HIS A 13 8.19 5.62 -5.02
N GLY A 14 7.99 4.73 -4.06
CA GLY A 14 9.02 4.38 -3.09
C GLY A 14 10.20 3.61 -3.73
N ILE A 15 11.40 3.82 -3.22
CA ILE A 15 12.61 3.10 -3.63
C ILE A 15 13.45 2.71 -2.40
N VAL A 16 13.99 1.50 -2.39
CA VAL A 16 14.91 1.06 -1.34
C VAL A 16 15.94 0.07 -1.87
N ALA A 17 17.16 0.14 -1.33
CA ALA A 17 18.17 -0.88 -1.56
C ALA A 17 18.08 -2.01 -0.53
N THR A 18 18.30 -3.24 -0.99
CA THR A 18 18.51 -4.40 -0.12
C THR A 18 19.80 -4.23 0.70
N ARG A 19 19.82 -4.74 1.94
CA ARG A 19 20.99 -4.64 2.84
C ARG A 19 22.23 -5.33 2.29
N ASN A 20 22.06 -6.41 1.52
CA ASN A 20 23.15 -7.10 0.82
C ASN A 20 23.69 -6.33 -0.41
N LYS A 21 23.09 -5.16 -0.74
CA LYS A 21 23.47 -4.25 -1.84
C LYS A 21 23.34 -4.84 -3.25
N LYS A 22 22.57 -5.92 -3.43
CA LYS A 22 22.43 -6.61 -4.73
C LYS A 22 21.26 -6.10 -5.55
N TYR A 23 20.20 -5.63 -4.90
CA TYR A 23 18.95 -5.24 -5.53
C TYR A 23 18.44 -3.90 -5.02
N VAL A 24 17.77 -3.18 -5.91
CA VAL A 24 16.97 -2.01 -5.61
C VAL A 24 15.52 -2.35 -5.94
N HIS A 25 14.62 -2.13 -4.98
CA HIS A 25 13.18 -2.30 -5.15
C HIS A 25 12.55 -0.93 -5.33
N THR A 26 11.78 -0.76 -6.39
CA THR A 26 10.90 0.39 -6.61
C THR A 26 9.46 -0.07 -6.47
N LEU A 27 8.59 0.70 -5.84
CA LEU A 27 7.15 0.45 -5.74
C LEU A 27 6.39 1.11 -6.89
N ASP A 28 5.41 0.41 -7.44
CA ASP A 28 4.42 0.94 -8.37
C ASP A 28 3.04 0.99 -7.70
N ARG A 29 2.48 2.20 -7.57
CA ARG A 29 1.17 2.40 -6.94
C ARG A 29 -0.01 1.93 -7.79
N ILE A 30 0.12 1.93 -9.12
CA ILE A 30 -0.96 1.54 -10.06
C ILE A 30 -1.05 0.03 -10.17
N GLN A 31 0.09 -0.65 -10.29
CA GLN A 31 0.11 -2.10 -10.46
C GLN A 31 0.23 -2.85 -9.13
N ALA A 32 0.35 -2.13 -8.00
CA ALA A 32 0.71 -2.71 -6.70
C ALA A 32 1.95 -3.62 -6.79
N GLU A 33 2.83 -3.33 -7.74
CA GLU A 33 4.03 -4.09 -8.04
C GLU A 33 5.21 -3.28 -7.53
N ALA A 34 5.89 -3.71 -6.46
CA ALA A 34 7.33 -3.59 -6.57
C ALA A 34 7.76 -4.55 -7.67
N TYR A 35 8.84 -4.25 -8.38
CA TYR A 35 9.43 -5.21 -9.31
C TYR A 35 9.72 -6.54 -8.55
N SER A 36 8.79 -7.50 -8.60
CA SER A 36 8.73 -8.78 -7.83
C SER A 36 7.99 -8.83 -6.47
N LEU A 37 7.02 -7.97 -6.15
CA LEU A 37 6.11 -8.18 -5.01
C LEU A 37 4.96 -9.14 -5.37
N ARG A 38 4.75 -10.17 -4.54
CA ARG A 38 3.55 -11.02 -4.57
C ARG A 38 2.70 -10.75 -3.35
N THR A 39 1.44 -10.38 -3.55
CA THR A 39 0.51 -10.10 -2.45
C THR A 39 -0.31 -11.30 -2.01
N ASP A 40 -0.48 -12.32 -2.87
CA ASP A 40 -1.19 -13.59 -2.56
C ASP A 40 -2.51 -13.37 -1.76
N ASN A 41 -3.28 -12.33 -2.08
CA ASN A 41 -4.52 -11.92 -1.40
C ASN A 41 -4.38 -11.56 0.09
N VAL A 42 -3.17 -11.33 0.60
CA VAL A 42 -2.97 -10.93 2.00
C VAL A 42 -3.70 -9.61 2.30
N CYS A 43 -3.70 -8.66 1.37
CA CYS A 43 -4.43 -7.40 1.53
C CYS A 43 -5.93 -7.62 1.72
N GLU A 44 -6.51 -8.60 1.04
CA GLU A 44 -7.93 -8.97 1.16
C GLU A 44 -8.34 -9.35 2.58
N LEU A 45 -7.46 -10.03 3.32
CA LEU A 45 -7.70 -10.42 4.70
C LEU A 45 -7.77 -9.22 5.66
N PHE A 46 -7.14 -8.11 5.30
CA PHE A 46 -7.08 -6.89 6.10
C PHE A 46 -7.86 -5.73 5.48
N ALA A 47 -8.61 -6.00 4.41
CA ALA A 47 -9.29 -4.98 3.65
C ALA A 47 -10.36 -4.24 4.47
N VAL A 48 -10.55 -2.97 4.15
CA VAL A 48 -11.71 -2.19 4.55
C VAL A 48 -12.95 -2.77 3.86
N THR A 49 -14.02 -2.95 4.62
CA THR A 49 -15.23 -3.65 4.16
C THR A 49 -16.51 -2.84 4.32
N ASP A 50 -16.42 -1.57 4.68
CA ASP A 50 -17.57 -0.69 4.92
C ASP A 50 -18.08 0.01 3.64
N ASP A 51 -17.51 -0.34 2.48
CA ASP A 51 -18.03 0.00 1.15
C ASP A 51 -17.86 -1.21 0.23
N SER A 52 -18.95 -1.66 -0.40
CA SER A 52 -18.94 -2.79 -1.33
C SER A 52 -18.29 -2.48 -2.67
N ASN A 53 -18.13 -1.21 -3.03
CA ASN A 53 -17.50 -0.79 -4.28
C ASN A 53 -15.97 -0.75 -4.18
N LEU A 54 -15.42 -0.73 -2.96
CA LEU A 54 -13.98 -0.74 -2.76
C LEU A 54 -13.38 -2.11 -3.12
N PRO A 55 -12.38 -2.18 -4.02
CA PRO A 55 -11.64 -3.41 -4.27
C PRO A 55 -11.02 -3.94 -2.99
N LYS A 56 -11.00 -5.26 -2.77
CA LYS A 56 -10.53 -5.82 -1.49
C LYS A 56 -9.05 -6.20 -1.47
N ASN A 57 -8.41 -6.43 -2.61
CA ASN A 57 -7.00 -6.82 -2.69
C ASN A 57 -6.15 -5.75 -3.39
N ASP A 58 -6.29 -4.51 -2.92
CA ASP A 58 -5.59 -3.36 -3.47
C ASP A 58 -4.74 -2.70 -2.38
N PRO A 59 -3.44 -2.99 -2.28
CA PRO A 59 -2.59 -2.48 -1.19
C PRO A 59 -2.11 -1.04 -1.40
N SER A 60 -2.16 -0.50 -2.61
CA SER A 60 -1.67 0.84 -2.98
C SER A 60 -0.41 1.29 -2.22
N PRO A 61 0.77 0.72 -2.54
CA PRO A 61 1.98 0.91 -1.75
C PRO A 61 2.66 2.26 -2.00
N ASP A 62 3.05 2.98 -0.94
CA ASP A 62 3.63 4.33 -1.03
C ASP A 62 5.17 4.28 -0.84
N LEU A 63 5.66 4.54 0.37
CA LEU A 63 7.09 4.44 0.72
C LEU A 63 7.41 3.13 1.44
N LEU A 64 8.71 2.79 1.49
CA LEU A 64 9.20 1.56 2.10
C LEU A 64 10.57 1.70 2.73
N GLU A 65 10.86 0.81 3.68
CA GLU A 65 12.16 0.70 4.34
C GLU A 65 12.55 -0.76 4.59
N THR A 66 13.86 -1.05 4.54
CA THR A 66 14.40 -2.40 4.78
C THR A 66 14.63 -2.62 6.26
N THR A 67 14.22 -3.78 6.79
CA THR A 67 14.46 -4.16 8.19
C THR A 67 15.95 -4.27 8.52
N PRO A 68 16.34 -4.17 9.81
CA PRO A 68 17.76 -4.20 10.19
C PRO A 68 18.45 -5.52 9.86
N ASP A 69 17.73 -6.64 10.01
CA ASP A 69 18.18 -7.99 9.62
C ASP A 69 18.26 -8.19 8.10
N GLY A 70 17.67 -7.29 7.30
CA GLY A 70 17.61 -7.41 5.85
C GLY A 70 16.69 -8.51 5.33
N GLU A 71 15.89 -9.14 6.19
CA GLU A 71 14.98 -10.22 5.79
C GLU A 71 13.62 -9.72 5.30
N TYR A 72 13.24 -8.48 5.61
CA TYR A 72 11.94 -7.92 5.29
C TYR A 72 12.04 -6.50 4.73
N LEU A 73 10.99 -6.11 4.00
CA LEU A 73 10.66 -4.72 3.72
C LEU A 73 9.39 -4.38 4.49
N ALA A 74 9.36 -3.21 5.10
CA ALA A 74 8.14 -2.60 5.62
C ALA A 74 7.66 -1.57 4.60
N LEU A 75 6.37 -1.60 4.25
CA LEU A 75 5.75 -0.73 3.24
C LEU A 75 4.61 0.05 3.88
N ALA A 76 4.48 1.32 3.53
CA ALA A 76 3.27 2.10 3.81
C ALA A 76 2.20 1.76 2.78
N PHE A 77 1.00 1.37 3.25
CA PHE A 77 -0.18 1.13 2.42
C PHE A 77 -1.20 2.23 2.64
N ARG A 78 -1.60 2.84 1.52
CA ARG A 78 -2.63 3.88 1.50
C ARG A 78 -4.01 3.30 1.76
N GLY A 79 -4.96 4.17 2.04
CA GLY A 79 -6.33 3.74 2.35
C GLY A 79 -7.38 4.19 1.35
N PRO A 80 -8.66 3.99 1.70
CA PRO A 80 -9.77 4.07 0.74
C PRO A 80 -10.16 5.51 0.38
N ALA A 81 -9.74 6.48 1.19
CA ALA A 81 -10.00 7.90 1.01
C ALA A 81 -8.69 8.70 1.18
N PRO A 82 -7.74 8.58 0.24
CA PRO A 82 -6.45 9.25 0.31
C PRO A 82 -6.61 10.79 0.33
N VAL A 83 -5.85 11.47 1.18
CA VAL A 83 -6.01 12.93 1.44
C VAL A 83 -5.28 13.80 0.41
N THR A 84 -4.46 13.22 -0.47
CA THR A 84 -3.58 13.94 -1.41
C THR A 84 -3.91 13.66 -2.88
N PHE A 85 -3.76 14.70 -3.74
CA PHE A 85 -4.22 14.78 -5.14
C PHE A 85 -3.68 13.71 -6.10
N SER A 86 -4.40 13.53 -7.23
CA SER A 86 -4.36 12.48 -8.26
C SER A 86 -2.96 11.96 -8.62
N HIS A 87 -2.67 10.66 -8.62
CA HIS A 87 -3.41 9.54 -9.23
C HIS A 87 -3.14 8.22 -8.46
N SER A 88 -4.09 7.27 -8.50
CA SER A 88 -3.86 5.85 -8.11
C SER A 88 -3.34 5.62 -6.70
N THR A 89 -3.88 6.41 -5.77
CA THR A 89 -3.52 6.40 -4.35
C THR A 89 -4.54 5.69 -3.46
N GLN A 90 -5.61 5.13 -4.06
CA GLN A 90 -6.64 4.43 -3.31
C GLN A 90 -6.16 3.03 -2.97
N GLY A 91 -6.14 2.70 -1.69
CA GLY A 91 -5.88 1.36 -1.19
C GLY A 91 -7.03 0.83 -0.35
N SER A 92 -7.01 -0.46 -0.10
CA SER A 92 -8.05 -1.19 0.60
C SER A 92 -7.59 -1.75 1.93
N CYS A 93 -6.29 -1.98 2.14
CA CYS A 93 -5.71 -2.47 3.39
C CYS A 93 -4.72 -1.47 3.99
N SER A 94 -5.20 -0.29 4.38
CA SER A 94 -4.34 0.77 4.92
C SER A 94 -3.57 0.31 6.16
N GLY A 95 -2.28 0.64 6.21
CA GLY A 95 -1.41 0.27 7.31
C GLY A 95 0.02 0.06 6.89
N VAL A 96 0.71 -0.83 7.61
CA VAL A 96 2.08 -1.24 7.29
C VAL A 96 2.09 -2.66 6.75
N GLY A 97 2.42 -2.82 5.47
CA GLY A 97 2.65 -4.11 4.84
C GLY A 97 4.02 -4.67 5.21
N ILE A 98 4.07 -5.92 5.67
CA ILE A 98 5.33 -6.62 5.94
C ILE A 98 5.60 -7.59 4.81
N VAL A 99 6.71 -7.39 4.12
CA VAL A 99 7.11 -8.17 2.96
C VAL A 99 8.35 -8.97 3.30
N LYS A 100 8.27 -10.30 3.21
CA LYS A 100 9.44 -11.16 3.31
C LYS A 100 10.24 -11.10 2.02
N LEU A 101 11.54 -10.83 2.15
CA LEU A 101 12.47 -10.92 1.03
C LEU A 101 12.83 -12.39 0.77
N GLU A 102 12.72 -12.79 -0.49
CA GLU A 102 13.00 -14.14 -0.96
C GLU A 102 14.10 -14.10 -2.03
N ARG A 103 14.74 -15.26 -2.25
CA ARG A 103 15.79 -15.44 -3.28
C ARG A 103 16.88 -14.36 -3.17
N ASP A 104 17.47 -14.24 -1.97
CA ASP A 104 18.55 -13.30 -1.66
C ASP A 104 18.16 -11.82 -1.90
N GLY A 105 16.89 -11.49 -1.66
CA GLY A 105 16.35 -10.14 -1.81
C GLY A 105 15.90 -9.79 -3.22
N ARG A 106 15.89 -10.73 -4.17
CA ARG A 106 15.42 -10.48 -5.53
C ARG A 106 13.90 -10.38 -5.63
N ARG A 107 13.15 -10.98 -4.71
CA ARG A 107 11.68 -10.99 -4.71
C ARG A 107 11.14 -10.65 -3.33
N GLY A 108 9.90 -10.16 -3.29
CA GLY A 108 9.17 -9.91 -2.06
C GLY A 108 7.86 -10.68 -2.03
N LYS A 109 7.49 -11.22 -0.87
CA LYS A 109 6.15 -11.77 -0.60
C LYS A 109 5.52 -11.00 0.55
N LEU A 110 4.36 -10.37 0.32
CA LEU A 110 3.56 -9.80 1.40
C LEU A 110 3.13 -10.93 2.34
N VAL A 111 3.44 -10.82 3.63
CA VAL A 111 3.12 -11.85 4.63
C VAL A 111 2.03 -11.41 5.61
N THR A 112 1.92 -10.11 5.87
CA THR A 112 0.85 -9.55 6.71
C THR A 112 0.71 -8.05 6.48
N VAL A 113 -0.39 -7.48 6.98
CA VAL A 113 -0.61 -6.03 7.07
C VAL A 113 -0.93 -5.67 8.52
N LEU A 114 -0.14 -4.77 9.10
CA LEU A 114 -0.46 -4.12 10.36
C LEU A 114 -1.46 -2.99 10.06
N ARG A 115 -2.74 -3.34 10.06
CA ARG A 115 -3.81 -2.41 9.67
C ARG A 115 -3.88 -1.21 10.61
N THR A 116 -4.00 -0.03 10.04
CA THR A 116 -4.34 1.21 10.74
C THR A 116 -5.79 1.59 10.48
N THR A 117 -6.39 2.33 11.42
CA THR A 117 -7.78 2.79 11.28
C THR A 117 -7.90 4.23 11.75
N ASN A 118 -8.76 4.99 11.08
CA ASN A 118 -9.18 6.34 11.40
C ASN A 118 -10.62 6.49 10.93
N LEU A 119 -11.59 6.27 11.82
CA LEU A 119 -13.00 6.31 11.47
C LEU A 119 -13.54 7.73 11.62
N THR A 120 -14.18 8.25 10.58
CA THR A 120 -14.99 9.46 10.70
C THR A 120 -16.40 9.08 11.17
N PRO A 121 -16.86 9.55 12.34
CA PRO A 121 -18.18 9.19 12.89
C PRO A 121 -19.36 9.79 12.12
N ASP A 122 -19.09 10.68 11.17
CA ASP A 122 -20.11 11.34 10.36
C ASP A 122 -20.44 10.55 9.08
N LEU A 123 -21.53 9.78 9.15
CA LEU A 123 -22.14 9.07 8.02
C LEU A 123 -22.84 10.01 7.01
N SER A 124 -22.90 11.32 7.28
CA SER A 124 -23.36 12.32 6.29
C SER A 124 -22.28 12.67 5.26
N THR A 125 -21.09 12.06 5.36
CA THR A 125 -20.02 12.26 4.41
C THR A 125 -20.48 11.82 3.03
N LYS A 126 -20.65 12.81 2.14
CA LYS A 126 -20.77 12.56 0.71
C LYS A 126 -19.64 11.63 0.29
N PRO A 127 -19.89 10.66 -0.62
CA PRO A 127 -18.85 9.78 -1.11
C PRO A 127 -17.60 10.56 -1.51
N VAL A 128 -16.44 10.10 -1.06
CA VAL A 128 -15.14 10.66 -1.44
C VAL A 128 -14.89 10.25 -2.89
N SER A 129 -14.84 11.24 -3.77
CA SER A 129 -14.45 11.04 -5.16
C SER A 129 -12.94 10.87 -5.23
N VAL A 130 -12.47 9.67 -5.58
CA VAL A 130 -11.04 9.37 -5.68
C VAL A 130 -10.63 9.26 -7.16
N PRO A 131 -9.83 10.21 -7.69
CA PRO A 131 -9.37 10.15 -9.08
C PRO A 131 -8.57 8.87 -9.38
N GLY A 132 -9.01 8.11 -10.39
CA GLY A 132 -8.38 6.83 -10.75
C GLY A 132 -8.78 5.65 -9.86
N GLY A 133 -9.65 5.87 -8.86
CA GLY A 133 -10.23 4.83 -8.01
C GLY A 133 -11.75 4.78 -8.14
N VAL A 134 -12.39 4.21 -7.13
CA VAL A 134 -13.85 4.20 -6.96
C VAL A 134 -14.29 5.32 -6.02
N ASN A 135 -15.52 5.79 -6.21
CA ASN A 135 -16.17 6.62 -5.20
C ASN A 135 -16.31 5.81 -3.92
N TYR A 136 -15.82 6.33 -2.81
CA TYR A 136 -15.81 5.64 -1.53
C TYR A 136 -16.76 6.30 -0.54
N ALA A 137 -17.77 5.55 -0.10
CA ALA A 137 -18.84 5.98 0.80
C ALA A 137 -18.68 5.46 2.24
N GLY A 138 -17.64 4.67 2.51
CA GLY A 138 -17.35 4.17 3.86
C GLY A 138 -16.82 5.25 4.81
N THR A 139 -16.51 4.86 6.04
CA THR A 139 -16.08 5.71 7.15
C THR A 139 -14.58 5.70 7.42
N GLU A 140 -13.84 4.73 6.88
CA GLU A 140 -12.39 4.63 7.06
C GLU A 140 -11.67 5.78 6.35
N ARG A 141 -10.70 6.41 7.02
CA ARG A 141 -9.87 7.52 6.52
C ARG A 141 -8.39 7.32 6.82
N SER A 142 -7.98 6.12 7.26
CA SER A 142 -6.56 5.83 7.44
C SER A 142 -5.86 5.90 6.10
N ASP A 143 -4.68 6.53 6.09
CA ASP A 143 -3.97 6.87 4.86
C ASP A 143 -2.47 7.03 5.12
N ILE A 144 -1.78 5.90 5.22
CA ILE A 144 -0.36 5.86 5.58
C ILE A 144 0.50 6.12 4.33
N HIS A 145 1.36 7.14 4.40
CA HIS A 145 2.27 7.51 3.31
C HIS A 145 3.71 7.06 3.55
N MET A 146 4.11 6.92 4.82
CA MET A 146 5.49 6.62 5.20
C MET A 146 5.51 5.58 6.30
N VAL A 147 6.57 4.78 6.26
CA VAL A 147 6.96 3.86 7.32
C VAL A 147 8.39 4.19 7.72
N ALA A 148 8.69 4.04 9.01
CA ALA A 148 10.05 4.13 9.54
C ALA A 148 10.37 2.86 10.31
N VAL A 149 11.54 2.30 10.06
CA VAL A 149 12.09 1.14 10.75
C VAL A 149 13.16 1.62 11.72
N ILE A 150 12.97 1.33 13.00
CA ILE A 150 13.93 1.70 14.04
C ILE A 150 14.84 0.53 14.33
N ASP A 151 16.14 0.71 14.08
CA ASP A 151 17.19 -0.21 14.51
C ASP A 151 17.65 0.16 15.93
N ARG A 152 17.36 -0.71 16.90
CA ARG A 152 17.94 -0.58 18.24
C ARG A 152 19.25 -1.37 18.25
N LYS A 153 20.36 -0.66 18.10
CA LYS A 153 21.65 -1.17 18.60
C LYS A 153 21.51 -1.36 20.10
N LEU A 154 21.31 -2.61 20.52
CA LEU A 154 21.64 -3.01 21.88
C LEU A 154 23.14 -2.82 22.00
N TRP A 155 23.51 -1.76 22.71
CA TRP A 155 24.86 -1.41 23.13
C TRP A 155 25.62 -2.63 23.66
#